data_AF-A0A3S3BJ12-F1
#
_entry.id   AF-A0A3S3BJ12-F1
#
_cell.length_a   1.000
_cell.length_b   1.000
_cell.length_c   1.000
_cell.angle_alpha   90.00
_cell.angle_beta   90.00
_cell.angle_gamma   90.00
#
_symmetry.space_group_name_H-M   'P 1'
#
loop_
_entity.id
_entity.type
_entity.pdbx_description
1 polymer ?
#
loop_
_entity_poly.entity_id
_entity_poly.type
_entity_poly.pdbx_seq_one_letter_code
_entity_poly.pdbx_strand_id
1 'polypeptide(L)'
;MIGRFWASKGGNFALATALAMVPLMLVVAGGVDLVGTSNDAAQLQNSLDAAGLAVGTKYQPTMSANDVRQLGQTFFAANMSAADAGEYSGSLGAFQATASGNPSAYFISLSSSISRPAFVSGAPAWQAIRSASVEVKPGAQACVLALDPHAGDAVDLQGSTNVAMKGCVIAANSDAANAVNRGGSALVSAGCVSTVGATSGMTPPNAALSCGAPLENQYASFDPLAGVTPPPYGLCTTMPNGKTITLSPGTYCDKTWSGKITLNPGIYVLRNVVIKPGGNGSLTGRGVTIFLMEGSQLIINANETVDLSPMTSGPYAGITIFQAHGNTQALTLNGGSGSVVSGFIYAPDATMTYTGNSDMSAQGSCLRLVGNTVQMTGNSAVKADCTAELGNREMYAGRMITLVK
;
A
#
# COMPACT_ATOMS: atom_id res chain seq x y z
N MET A 1 -23.05 -10.59 86.61
CA MET A 1 -22.40 -9.77 85.56
C MET A 1 -23.25 -9.59 84.29
N ILE A 2 -24.09 -10.56 83.89
CA ILE A 2 -24.95 -10.48 82.68
C ILE A 2 -26.04 -9.41 82.74
N GLY A 3 -26.61 -9.12 83.93
CA GLY A 3 -27.67 -8.11 84.09
C GLY A 3 -27.24 -6.66 83.85
N ARG A 4 -25.94 -6.33 84.03
CA ARG A 4 -25.40 -4.98 83.68
C ARG A 4 -25.18 -4.82 82.18
N PHE A 5 -25.12 -5.91 81.41
CA PHE A 5 -25.01 -5.89 79.95
C PHE A 5 -26.36 -5.61 79.28
N TRP A 6 -27.45 -6.17 79.83
CA TRP A 6 -28.82 -5.96 79.33
C TRP A 6 -29.40 -4.56 79.65
N ALA A 7 -28.89 -3.88 80.67
CA ALA A 7 -29.31 -2.52 81.04
C ALA A 7 -28.44 -1.41 80.42
N SER A 8 -27.40 -1.76 79.64
CA SER A 8 -26.49 -0.78 79.07
C SER A 8 -27.08 -0.12 77.81
N LYS A 9 -27.60 1.11 77.96
CA LYS A 9 -28.07 1.95 76.84
C LYS A 9 -26.93 2.68 76.10
N GLY A 10 -25.70 2.58 76.59
CA GLY A 10 -24.52 3.25 76.01
C GLY A 10 -23.98 2.62 74.71
N GLY A 11 -24.37 1.37 74.40
CA GLY A 11 -23.96 0.68 73.17
C GLY A 11 -24.82 1.02 71.93
N ASN A 12 -25.91 1.77 72.11
CA ASN A 12 -26.86 2.05 71.03
C ASN A 12 -26.23 2.93 69.93
N PHE A 13 -25.33 3.84 70.31
CA PHE A 13 -24.56 4.63 69.34
C PHE A 13 -23.64 3.75 68.50
N ALA A 14 -22.86 2.85 69.12
CA ALA A 14 -21.98 1.94 68.39
C ALA A 14 -22.75 1.02 67.43
N LEU A 15 -23.93 0.53 67.84
CA LEU A 15 -24.77 -0.34 67.01
C LEU A 15 -25.43 0.43 65.86
N ALA A 16 -25.93 1.63 66.11
CA ALA A 16 -26.47 2.52 65.07
C ALA A 16 -25.39 2.97 64.08
N THR A 17 -24.19 3.31 64.56
CA THR A 17 -23.04 3.63 63.72
C THR A 17 -22.59 2.44 62.89
N ALA A 18 -22.54 1.23 63.45
CA ALA A 18 -22.20 0.02 62.70
C ALA A 18 -23.22 -0.26 61.58
N LEU A 19 -24.52 -0.14 61.87
CA LEU A 19 -25.57 -0.31 60.87
C LEU A 19 -25.56 0.78 59.79
N ALA A 20 -25.26 2.03 60.15
CA ALA A 20 -25.17 3.14 59.20
C ALA A 20 -23.86 3.11 58.36
N MET A 21 -22.78 2.54 58.89
CA MET A 21 -21.52 2.42 58.14
C MET A 21 -21.62 1.43 56.98
N VAL A 22 -22.41 0.36 57.09
CA VAL A 22 -22.56 -0.63 56.00
C VAL A 22 -23.01 0.00 54.67
N PRO A 23 -24.15 0.73 54.60
CA PRO A 23 -24.56 1.36 53.34
C PRO A 23 -23.60 2.45 52.87
N LEU A 24 -22.95 3.20 53.78
CA LEU A 24 -21.94 4.20 53.41
C LEU A 24 -20.71 3.55 52.75
N MET A 25 -20.21 2.45 53.32
CA MET A 25 -19.07 1.72 52.77
C MET A 25 -19.42 1.06 51.44
N LEU A 26 -20.65 0.58 51.24
CA LEU A 26 -21.10 0.07 49.94
C LEU A 26 -21.13 1.15 48.86
N VAL A 27 -21.55 2.38 49.21
CA VAL A 27 -21.53 3.51 48.27
C VAL A 27 -20.09 3.89 47.91
N VAL A 28 -19.19 3.94 48.89
CA VAL A 28 -17.76 4.21 48.64
C VAL A 28 -17.14 3.11 47.77
N ALA A 29 -17.41 1.85 48.08
CA ALA A 29 -16.95 0.70 47.31
C ALA A 29 -17.42 0.76 45.85
N GLY A 30 -18.71 1.00 45.62
CA GLY A 30 -19.26 1.17 44.27
C GLY A 30 -18.65 2.37 43.53
N GLY A 31 -18.35 3.46 44.24
CA GLY A 31 -17.65 4.62 43.67
C GLY A 31 -16.22 4.29 43.22
N VAL A 32 -15.47 3.55 44.03
CA VAL A 32 -14.11 3.10 43.69
C VAL A 32 -14.13 2.16 42.49
N ASP A 33 -15.04 1.18 42.46
CA ASP A 33 -15.17 0.26 41.34
C ASP A 33 -15.54 1.00 40.04
N LEU A 34 -16.51 1.92 40.09
CA LEU A 34 -16.93 2.71 38.93
C LEU A 34 -15.79 3.56 38.38
N VAL A 35 -15.07 4.27 39.25
CA VAL A 35 -13.94 5.13 38.84
C VAL A 35 -12.79 4.28 38.29
N GLY A 36 -12.46 3.15 38.95
CA GLY A 36 -11.43 2.22 38.50
C GLY A 36 -11.75 1.64 37.13
N THR A 37 -12.95 1.09 36.94
CA THR A 37 -13.40 0.57 35.64
C THR A 37 -13.50 1.66 34.57
N SER A 38 -13.87 2.89 34.94
CA SER A 38 -13.90 4.02 34.01
C SER A 38 -12.50 4.39 33.51
N ASN A 39 -11.52 4.48 34.41
CA ASN A 39 -10.12 4.75 34.06
C ASN A 39 -9.54 3.65 33.16
N ASP A 40 -9.78 2.40 33.52
CA ASP A 40 -9.42 1.24 32.71
C ASP A 40 -10.03 1.25 31.33
N ALA A 41 -11.31 1.60 31.23
CA ALA A 41 -12.00 1.65 29.96
C ALA A 41 -11.46 2.79 29.06
N ALA A 42 -10.99 3.89 29.65
CA ALA A 42 -10.30 4.96 28.93
C ALA A 42 -8.91 4.50 28.46
N GLN A 43 -8.14 3.82 29.31
CA GLN A 43 -6.83 3.24 28.96
C GLN A 43 -6.98 2.20 27.84
N LEU A 44 -8.02 1.36 27.91
CA LEU A 44 -8.34 0.35 26.91
C LEU A 44 -8.67 0.99 25.56
N GLN A 45 -9.51 2.04 25.54
CA GLN A 45 -9.83 2.77 24.31
C GLN A 45 -8.58 3.43 23.71
N ASN A 46 -7.78 4.13 24.51
CA ASN A 46 -6.55 4.77 24.04
C ASN A 46 -5.56 3.75 23.44
N SER A 47 -5.45 2.58 24.06
CA SER A 47 -4.58 1.49 23.59
C SER A 47 -5.09 0.88 22.27
N LEU A 48 -6.41 0.74 22.11
CA LEU A 48 -7.02 0.28 20.86
C LEU A 48 -6.87 1.32 19.73
N ASP A 49 -7.07 2.61 20.03
CA ASP A 49 -6.92 3.70 19.06
C ASP A 49 -5.45 3.79 18.58
N ALA A 50 -4.49 3.73 19.51
CA ALA A 50 -3.06 3.74 19.19
C ALA A 50 -2.63 2.51 18.38
N ALA A 51 -3.10 1.32 18.78
CA ALA A 51 -2.84 0.08 18.04
C ALA A 51 -3.46 0.14 16.63
N GLY A 52 -4.69 0.66 16.50
CA GLY A 52 -5.37 0.78 15.22
C GLY A 52 -4.63 1.70 14.26
N LEU A 53 -4.20 2.87 14.74
CA LEU A 53 -3.42 3.80 13.93
C LEU A 53 -2.09 3.18 13.49
N ALA A 54 -1.38 2.52 14.40
CA ALA A 54 -0.12 1.85 14.12
C ALA A 54 -0.28 0.74 13.06
N VAL A 55 -1.30 -0.11 13.21
CA VAL A 55 -1.66 -1.12 12.20
C VAL A 55 -1.99 -0.44 10.88
N GLY A 56 -2.74 0.67 10.88
CA GLY A 56 -3.05 1.45 9.68
C GLY A 56 -1.80 1.87 8.89
N THR A 57 -0.70 2.21 9.57
CA THR A 57 0.54 2.64 8.92
C THR A 57 1.28 1.52 8.18
N LYS A 58 1.14 0.28 8.66
CA LYS A 58 1.85 -0.90 8.14
C LYS A 58 0.94 -1.86 7.39
N TYR A 59 -0.37 -1.66 7.45
CA TYR A 59 -1.34 -2.50 6.76
C TYR A 59 -1.00 -2.59 5.28
N GLN A 60 -1.13 -3.80 4.72
CA GLN A 60 -1.10 -4.08 3.29
C GLN A 60 -2.29 -5.01 2.97
N PRO A 61 -2.94 -4.88 1.80
CA PRO A 61 -4.09 -5.70 1.44
C PRO A 61 -3.83 -7.21 1.40
N THR A 62 -2.56 -7.61 1.29
CA THR A 62 -2.10 -9.01 1.27
C THR A 62 -1.88 -9.61 2.66
N MET A 63 -1.93 -8.81 3.73
CA MET A 63 -1.75 -9.30 5.10
C MET A 63 -2.87 -10.25 5.52
N SER A 64 -2.51 -11.36 6.18
CA SER A 64 -3.51 -12.26 6.73
C SER A 64 -4.18 -11.64 7.97
N ALA A 65 -5.37 -12.13 8.32
CA ALA A 65 -6.04 -11.72 9.56
C ALA A 65 -5.18 -11.98 10.82
N ASN A 66 -4.33 -13.02 10.79
CA ASN A 66 -3.39 -13.31 11.87
C ASN A 66 -2.26 -12.27 11.95
N ASP A 67 -1.72 -11.82 10.82
CA ASP A 67 -0.65 -10.81 10.81
C ASP A 67 -1.16 -9.46 11.30
N VAL A 68 -2.37 -9.06 10.86
CA VAL A 68 -3.05 -7.85 11.34
C VAL A 68 -3.25 -7.91 12.86
N ARG A 69 -3.71 -9.06 13.37
CA ARG A 69 -3.91 -9.28 14.80
C ARG A 69 -2.60 -9.27 15.58
N GLN A 70 -1.55 -9.94 15.12
CA GLN A 70 -0.25 -9.97 15.80
C GLN A 70 0.40 -8.59 15.85
N LEU A 71 0.35 -7.84 14.75
CA LEU A 71 0.84 -6.48 14.70
C LEU A 71 0.09 -5.58 15.67
N GLY A 72 -1.26 -5.61 15.62
CA GLY A 72 -2.10 -4.83 16.53
C GLY A 72 -1.88 -5.19 17.99
N GLN A 73 -1.72 -6.48 18.30
CA GLN A 73 -1.46 -6.98 19.64
C GLN A 73 -0.14 -6.46 20.20
N THR A 74 0.88 -6.29 19.37
CA THR A 74 2.19 -5.75 19.78
C THR A 74 2.05 -4.31 20.29
N PHE A 75 1.39 -3.45 19.51
CA PHE A 75 1.15 -2.06 19.91
C PHE A 75 0.15 -1.95 21.06
N PHE A 76 -0.91 -2.77 21.06
CA PHE A 76 -1.89 -2.81 22.13
C PHE A 76 -1.24 -3.20 23.46
N ALA A 77 -0.45 -4.28 23.48
CA ALA A 77 0.26 -4.72 24.67
C ALA A 77 1.28 -3.67 25.14
N ALA A 78 2.03 -3.02 24.23
CA ALA A 78 2.95 -1.95 24.60
C ALA A 78 2.24 -0.78 25.31
N ASN A 79 1.08 -0.34 24.80
CA ASN A 79 0.30 0.74 25.41
C ASN A 79 -0.39 0.33 26.73
N MET A 80 -0.75 -0.94 26.89
CA MET A 80 -1.27 -1.48 28.15
C MET A 80 -0.18 -1.75 29.19
N SER A 81 1.07 -1.98 28.78
CA SER A 81 2.17 -2.48 29.64
C SER A 81 3.12 -1.42 30.19
N ALA A 82 3.03 -0.16 29.77
CA ALA A 82 4.01 0.87 30.14
C ALA A 82 4.03 1.24 31.65
N ALA A 83 3.07 0.76 32.45
CA ALA A 83 3.06 0.96 33.91
C ALA A 83 2.53 -0.24 34.73
N ASP A 84 1.67 -1.11 34.18
CA ASP A 84 0.71 -1.88 35.02
C ASP A 84 0.52 -3.37 34.62
N ALA A 85 1.54 -4.04 34.08
CA ALA A 85 1.44 -5.45 33.65
C ALA A 85 0.97 -6.42 34.77
N GLY A 86 1.22 -6.09 36.03
CA GLY A 86 0.72 -6.84 37.19
C GLY A 86 -0.72 -6.52 37.57
N GLU A 87 -1.22 -5.31 37.31
CA GLU A 87 -2.58 -4.87 37.65
C GLU A 87 -3.63 -5.48 36.72
N TYR A 88 -3.26 -5.71 35.46
CA TYR A 88 -4.17 -6.19 34.42
C TYR A 88 -4.12 -7.71 34.19
N SER A 89 -3.25 -8.42 34.91
CA SER A 89 -3.07 -9.86 34.77
C SER A 89 -4.35 -10.63 35.13
N GLY A 90 -4.96 -11.28 34.14
CA GLY A 90 -6.21 -12.04 34.29
C GLY A 90 -7.50 -11.21 34.18
N SER A 91 -7.40 -9.89 34.04
CA SER A 91 -8.53 -8.97 33.88
C SER A 91 -8.80 -8.56 32.44
N LEU A 92 -7.83 -8.72 31.53
CA LEU A 92 -7.97 -8.39 30.11
C LEU A 92 -8.58 -9.53 29.30
N GLY A 93 -9.59 -9.21 28.50
CA GLY A 93 -10.14 -10.07 27.48
C GLY A 93 -9.25 -10.18 26.25
N ALA A 94 -9.52 -11.18 25.42
CA ALA A 94 -8.76 -11.43 24.21
C ALA A 94 -8.76 -10.20 23.27
N PHE A 95 -7.58 -9.84 22.77
CA PHE A 95 -7.45 -8.83 21.74
C PHE A 95 -7.87 -9.41 20.39
N GLN A 96 -8.75 -8.71 19.69
CA GLN A 96 -9.19 -9.06 18.35
C GLN A 96 -8.89 -7.91 17.40
N ALA A 97 -8.39 -8.24 16.21
CA ALA A 97 -8.28 -7.29 15.11
C ALA A 97 -8.61 -7.97 13.78
N THR A 98 -9.31 -7.24 12.92
CA THR A 98 -9.71 -7.68 11.58
C THR A 98 -9.57 -6.53 10.60
N ALA A 99 -9.21 -6.82 9.36
CA ALA A 99 -9.23 -5.84 8.27
C ALA A 99 -10.28 -6.22 7.23
N SER A 100 -10.94 -5.23 6.65
CA SER A 100 -11.92 -5.39 5.57
C SER A 100 -11.86 -4.20 4.62
N GLY A 101 -12.60 -4.27 3.50
CA GLY A 101 -12.69 -3.18 2.53
C GLY A 101 -12.18 -3.55 1.15
N ASN A 102 -11.89 -2.52 0.35
CA ASN A 102 -11.47 -2.64 -1.05
C ASN A 102 -10.44 -1.54 -1.39
N PRO A 103 -9.86 -1.53 -2.60
CA PRO A 103 -8.83 -0.56 -2.96
C PRO A 103 -9.21 0.91 -2.77
N SER A 104 -10.51 1.26 -2.72
CA SER A 104 -10.96 2.63 -2.45
C SER A 104 -10.90 3.02 -0.96
N ALA A 105 -11.07 2.07 -0.04
CA ALA A 105 -10.92 2.26 1.40
C ALA A 105 -10.83 0.91 2.15
N TYR A 106 -9.90 0.80 3.10
CA TYR A 106 -9.80 -0.32 4.01
C TYR A 106 -10.14 0.10 5.45
N PHE A 107 -10.76 -0.79 6.21
CA PHE A 107 -11.13 -0.59 7.60
C PHE A 107 -10.43 -1.62 8.48
N ILE A 108 -9.78 -1.17 9.53
CA ILE A 108 -9.16 -2.01 10.55
C ILE A 108 -9.99 -1.86 11.82
N SER A 109 -10.64 -2.94 12.24
CA SER A 109 -11.46 -2.98 13.45
C SER A 109 -10.72 -3.73 14.54
N LEU A 110 -10.62 -3.12 15.72
CA LEU A 110 -9.96 -3.66 16.89
C LEU A 110 -10.95 -3.70 18.05
N SER A 111 -10.86 -4.72 18.91
CA SER A 111 -11.64 -4.78 20.14
C SER A 111 -10.95 -5.57 21.22
N SER A 112 -11.27 -5.23 22.47
CA SER A 112 -10.87 -5.97 23.66
C SER A 112 -11.83 -5.61 24.79
N SER A 113 -11.68 -6.28 25.93
CA SER A 113 -12.46 -6.04 27.13
C SER A 113 -11.59 -6.04 28.37
N ILE A 114 -12.07 -5.43 29.43
CA ILE A 114 -11.45 -5.46 30.76
C ILE A 114 -12.52 -5.75 31.81
N SER A 115 -12.17 -6.59 32.78
CA SER A 115 -13.04 -7.04 33.86
C SER A 115 -12.35 -6.86 35.20
N ARG A 116 -12.88 -5.97 36.04
CA ARG A 116 -12.44 -5.81 37.43
C ARG A 116 -13.35 -6.57 38.39
N PRO A 117 -12.80 -7.35 39.34
CA PRO A 117 -13.62 -7.91 40.41
C PRO A 117 -14.25 -6.75 41.20
N ALA A 118 -15.50 -6.91 41.63
CA ALA A 118 -16.13 -5.93 42.51
C ALA A 118 -15.45 -5.92 43.88
N PHE A 119 -15.39 -4.75 44.52
CA PHE A 119 -14.86 -4.61 45.88
C PHE A 119 -15.64 -5.45 46.89
N VAL A 120 -16.94 -5.67 46.64
CA VAL A 120 -17.81 -6.51 47.47
C VAL A 120 -17.80 -7.95 46.95
N SER A 121 -17.29 -8.87 47.78
CA SER A 121 -17.27 -10.31 47.46
C SER A 121 -18.69 -10.84 47.14
N GLY A 122 -18.84 -11.48 45.99
CA GLY A 122 -20.12 -12.04 45.52
C GLY A 122 -20.95 -11.09 44.65
N ALA A 123 -20.53 -9.83 44.48
CA ALA A 123 -21.09 -8.94 43.47
C ALA A 123 -20.52 -9.24 42.06
N PRO A 124 -21.27 -8.97 40.98
CA PRO A 124 -20.79 -9.18 39.63
C PRO A 124 -19.58 -8.30 39.33
N ALA A 125 -18.63 -8.85 38.55
CA ALA A 125 -17.47 -8.09 38.09
C ALA A 125 -17.91 -6.92 37.19
N TRP A 126 -17.18 -5.82 37.29
CA TRP A 126 -17.38 -4.65 36.45
C TRP A 126 -16.63 -4.84 35.14
N GLN A 127 -17.37 -4.85 34.04
CA GLN A 127 -16.83 -5.09 32.71
C GLN A 127 -16.95 -3.85 31.83
N ALA A 128 -15.91 -3.61 31.04
CA ALA A 128 -15.93 -2.65 29.95
C ALA A 128 -15.42 -3.31 28.67
N ILE A 129 -16.18 -3.16 27.59
CA ILE A 129 -15.79 -3.57 26.24
C ILE A 129 -15.52 -2.30 25.44
N ARG A 130 -14.42 -2.30 24.67
CA ARG A 130 -14.05 -1.17 23.81
C ARG A 130 -13.68 -1.66 22.42
N SER A 131 -13.89 -0.78 21.45
CA SER A 131 -13.55 -1.02 20.06
C SER A 131 -13.01 0.25 19.43
N ALA A 132 -12.10 0.09 18.48
CA ALA A 132 -11.58 1.16 17.64
C ALA A 132 -11.71 0.74 16.18
N SER A 133 -11.98 1.70 15.30
CA SER A 133 -11.94 1.50 13.85
C SER A 133 -11.02 2.53 13.22
N VAL A 134 -10.22 2.10 12.27
CA VAL A 134 -9.31 2.97 11.51
C VAL A 134 -9.57 2.77 10.03
N GLU A 135 -9.80 3.88 9.33
CA GLU A 135 -9.94 3.91 7.89
C GLU A 135 -8.60 4.26 7.25
N VAL A 136 -8.20 3.46 6.26
CA VAL A 136 -7.01 3.66 5.43
C VAL A 136 -7.48 3.97 4.01
N LYS A 137 -7.33 5.23 3.60
CA LYS A 137 -7.60 5.68 2.23
C LYS A 137 -6.33 5.63 1.39
N PRO A 138 -6.42 5.24 0.12
CA PRO A 138 -5.27 5.01 -0.75
C PRO A 138 -4.58 6.31 -1.21
N GLY A 139 -5.29 7.45 -1.19
CA GLY A 139 -4.76 8.76 -1.55
C GLY A 139 -5.18 9.22 -2.96
N ALA A 140 -4.31 9.97 -3.63
CA ALA A 140 -4.54 10.51 -4.97
C ALA A 140 -3.99 9.57 -6.06
N GLN A 141 -4.51 9.67 -7.28
CA GLN A 141 -4.12 8.79 -8.37
C GLN A 141 -2.64 8.98 -8.74
N ALA A 142 -1.89 7.89 -8.76
CA ALA A 142 -0.48 7.87 -9.13
C ALA A 142 -0.29 7.38 -10.57
N CYS A 143 0.75 7.88 -11.22
CA CYS A 143 1.17 7.46 -12.57
C CYS A 143 2.51 6.72 -12.57
N VAL A 144 3.36 6.99 -11.57
CA VAL A 144 4.64 6.31 -11.37
C VAL A 144 4.73 5.90 -9.91
N LEU A 145 5.14 4.66 -9.66
CA LEU A 145 5.38 4.12 -8.33
C LEU A 145 6.66 3.29 -8.31
N ALA A 146 7.64 3.70 -7.51
CA ALA A 146 8.77 2.87 -7.12
C ALA A 146 8.45 2.14 -5.82
N LEU A 147 8.59 0.81 -5.82
CA LEU A 147 8.22 -0.07 -4.71
C LEU A 147 9.36 -0.32 -3.72
N ASP A 148 10.62 -0.10 -4.11
CA ASP A 148 11.76 -0.39 -3.24
C ASP A 148 11.70 0.47 -1.94
N PRO A 149 11.74 -0.14 -0.75
CA PRO A 149 11.64 0.58 0.52
C PRO A 149 12.86 1.41 0.91
N HIS A 150 14.03 1.19 0.30
CA HIS A 150 15.30 1.75 0.77
C HIS A 150 16.21 2.31 -0.34
N ALA A 151 15.82 2.16 -1.61
CA ALA A 151 16.64 2.63 -2.73
C ALA A 151 16.79 4.15 -2.74
N GLY A 152 18.03 4.64 -2.79
CA GLY A 152 18.30 5.99 -3.27
C GLY A 152 17.90 6.10 -4.75
N ASP A 153 17.41 7.27 -5.16
CA ASP A 153 16.96 7.51 -6.53
C ASP A 153 15.88 6.48 -7.00
N ALA A 154 15.02 6.04 -6.08
CA ALA A 154 13.99 5.03 -6.36
C ALA A 154 13.09 5.45 -7.53
N VAL A 155 12.76 6.74 -7.62
CA VAL A 155 12.39 7.37 -8.91
C VAL A 155 13.46 8.38 -9.29
N ASP A 156 14.10 8.17 -10.43
CA ASP A 156 15.17 9.02 -10.92
C ASP A 156 14.77 9.73 -12.22
N LEU A 157 14.76 11.06 -12.17
CA LEU A 157 14.40 11.95 -13.29
C LEU A 157 15.65 12.73 -13.70
N GLN A 158 16.35 12.25 -14.74
CA GLN A 158 17.66 12.80 -15.15
C GLN A 158 17.67 13.39 -16.56
N GLY A 159 18.68 14.22 -16.81
CA GLY A 159 19.01 14.78 -18.13
C GLY A 159 18.30 16.10 -18.44
N SER A 160 17.99 16.31 -19.72
CA SER A 160 17.27 17.48 -20.23
C SER A 160 15.86 17.06 -20.67
N THR A 161 15.06 16.62 -19.70
CA THR A 161 13.81 15.90 -19.93
C THR A 161 12.62 16.72 -19.46
N ASN A 162 11.49 16.66 -20.16
CA ASN A 162 10.24 17.27 -19.73
C ASN A 162 9.22 16.18 -19.42
N VAL A 163 8.93 15.98 -18.13
CA VAL A 163 7.99 14.97 -17.62
C VAL A 163 6.71 15.67 -17.18
N ALA A 164 5.66 15.53 -17.99
CA ALA A 164 4.34 16.11 -17.74
C ALA A 164 3.32 15.03 -17.33
N MET A 165 2.95 14.97 -16.06
CA MET A 165 1.96 14.06 -15.48
C MET A 165 0.81 14.84 -14.85
N LYS A 166 0.06 15.60 -15.66
CA LYS A 166 -0.99 16.48 -15.17
C LYS A 166 -2.07 15.69 -14.41
N GLY A 167 -2.31 16.08 -13.16
CA GLY A 167 -3.30 15.43 -12.28
C GLY A 167 -2.85 14.10 -11.67
N CYS A 168 -1.60 13.69 -11.85
CA CYS A 168 -1.07 12.42 -11.38
C CYS A 168 0.04 12.60 -10.33
N VAL A 169 0.17 11.63 -9.44
CA VAL A 169 1.25 11.57 -8.44
C VAL A 169 2.42 10.72 -8.94
N ILE A 170 3.64 11.21 -8.73
CA ILE A 170 4.86 10.40 -8.77
C ILE A 170 5.15 9.94 -7.36
N ALA A 171 5.27 8.63 -7.15
CA ALA A 171 5.40 8.05 -5.82
C ALA A 171 6.64 7.18 -5.66
N ALA A 172 7.25 7.21 -4.48
CA ALA A 172 8.31 6.30 -4.10
C ALA A 172 8.08 5.78 -2.67
N ASN A 173 8.15 4.47 -2.50
CA ASN A 173 8.08 3.82 -1.18
C ASN A 173 9.40 3.86 -0.41
N SER A 174 10.46 4.39 -1.03
CA SER A 174 11.78 4.48 -0.42
C SER A 174 11.85 5.50 0.71
N ASP A 175 12.47 5.13 1.82
CA ASP A 175 12.79 5.99 2.97
C ASP A 175 14.11 6.78 2.81
N ALA A 176 14.77 6.69 1.66
CA ALA A 176 16.01 7.40 1.38
C ALA A 176 15.82 8.93 1.32
N ALA A 177 16.90 9.67 1.62
CA ALA A 177 16.93 11.14 1.54
C ALA A 177 16.76 11.68 0.11
N ASN A 178 16.96 10.84 -0.90
CA ASN A 178 16.79 11.13 -2.32
C ASN A 178 15.86 10.08 -2.98
N ALA A 179 14.80 9.66 -2.29
CA ALA A 179 13.86 8.65 -2.78
C ALA A 179 13.26 9.02 -4.16
N VAL A 180 12.97 10.30 -4.38
CA VAL A 180 12.71 10.83 -5.73
C VAL A 180 13.77 11.89 -6.01
N ASN A 181 14.55 11.65 -7.05
CA ASN A 181 15.62 12.56 -7.45
C ASN A 181 15.32 13.17 -8.81
N ARG A 182 15.57 14.47 -8.90
CA ARG A 182 15.47 15.25 -10.13
C ARG A 182 16.80 15.95 -10.37
N GLY A 183 17.59 15.39 -11.29
CA GLY A 183 18.90 15.92 -11.65
C GLY A 183 18.95 16.62 -13.02
N GLY A 184 20.06 17.31 -13.27
CA GLY A 184 20.29 18.04 -14.52
C GLY A 184 19.32 19.20 -14.74
N SER A 185 18.85 19.34 -15.97
CA SER A 185 17.91 20.38 -16.41
C SER A 185 16.50 19.83 -16.61
N ALA A 186 16.18 18.69 -15.99
CA ALA A 186 14.86 18.07 -16.10
C ALA A 186 13.77 19.01 -15.56
N LEU A 187 12.63 19.03 -16.23
CA LEU A 187 11.41 19.74 -15.87
C LEU A 187 10.33 18.73 -15.54
N VAL A 188 9.65 18.93 -14.41
CA VAL A 188 8.59 18.04 -13.92
C VAL A 188 7.33 18.86 -13.71
N SER A 189 6.22 18.44 -14.31
CA SER A 189 4.90 19.00 -14.07
C SER A 189 3.97 17.87 -13.64
N ALA A 190 3.59 17.80 -12.36
CA ALA A 190 2.77 16.71 -11.83
C ALA A 190 1.66 17.23 -10.92
N GLY A 191 0.67 16.39 -10.62
CA GLY A 191 -0.30 16.69 -9.56
C GLY A 191 0.42 16.81 -8.21
N CYS A 192 1.26 15.83 -7.88
CA CYS A 192 2.15 15.89 -6.74
C CYS A 192 3.31 14.89 -6.84
N VAL A 193 4.25 14.98 -5.90
CA VAL A 193 5.26 13.95 -5.63
C VAL A 193 5.05 13.48 -4.20
N SER A 194 4.94 12.18 -3.96
CA SER A 194 4.71 11.59 -2.62
C SER A 194 5.79 10.57 -2.31
N THR A 195 6.50 10.71 -1.20
CA THR A 195 7.61 9.83 -0.84
C THR A 195 7.58 9.44 0.63
N VAL A 196 8.06 8.25 0.95
CA VAL A 196 8.29 7.83 2.34
C VAL A 196 9.49 8.55 2.94
N GLY A 197 10.56 8.69 2.18
CA GLY A 197 11.73 9.47 2.52
C GLY A 197 11.59 10.93 2.09
N ALA A 198 12.64 11.45 1.45
CA ALA A 198 12.69 12.83 0.96
C ALA A 198 12.98 12.91 -0.54
N THR A 199 12.88 14.13 -1.08
CA THR A 199 13.11 14.42 -2.49
C THR A 199 14.37 15.26 -2.70
N SER A 200 15.02 15.08 -3.84
CA SER A 200 16.18 15.86 -4.28
C SER A 200 15.88 16.61 -5.57
N GLY A 201 16.20 17.90 -5.60
CA GLY A 201 16.02 18.74 -6.78
C GLY A 201 14.57 19.07 -7.14
N MET A 202 13.58 18.82 -6.28
CA MET A 202 12.16 18.99 -6.63
C MET A 202 11.61 20.40 -6.31
N THR A 203 12.32 21.45 -6.75
CA THR A 203 11.96 22.85 -6.47
C THR A 203 11.61 23.65 -7.73
N PRO A 204 10.76 24.69 -7.63
CA PRO A 204 10.55 25.65 -8.70
C PRO A 204 11.87 26.31 -9.14
N PRO A 205 12.03 26.69 -10.43
CA PRO A 205 11.04 26.62 -11.50
C PRO A 205 10.95 25.24 -12.18
N ASN A 206 11.80 24.29 -11.77
CA ASN A 206 11.96 23.04 -12.50
C ASN A 206 10.94 21.97 -12.13
N ALA A 207 10.32 22.08 -10.95
CA ALA A 207 9.19 21.26 -10.54
C ALA A 207 7.96 22.14 -10.36
N ALA A 208 6.94 21.93 -11.18
CA ALA A 208 5.63 22.57 -11.10
C ALA A 208 4.61 21.54 -10.58
N LEU A 209 4.32 21.59 -9.27
CA LEU A 209 3.42 20.65 -8.61
C LEU A 209 2.11 21.33 -8.22
N SER A 210 0.97 20.72 -8.53
CA SER A 210 -0.35 21.26 -8.16
C SER A 210 -0.56 21.30 -6.64
N CYS A 211 0.07 20.40 -5.89
CA CYS A 211 0.10 20.39 -4.42
C CYS A 211 1.05 21.44 -3.79
N GLY A 212 1.73 22.25 -4.59
CA GLY A 212 2.66 23.29 -4.14
C GLY A 212 4.07 22.79 -3.88
N ALA A 213 4.24 21.79 -3.01
CA ALA A 213 5.53 21.19 -2.68
C ALA A 213 5.42 19.65 -2.62
N PRO A 214 6.53 18.90 -2.79
CA PRO A 214 6.55 17.46 -2.58
C PRO A 214 6.03 17.09 -1.18
N LEU A 215 5.26 16.01 -1.11
CA LEU A 215 4.82 15.40 0.13
C LEU A 215 5.84 14.34 0.54
N GLU A 216 6.76 14.73 1.41
CA GLU A 216 7.79 13.87 2.01
C GLU A 216 7.29 13.24 3.32
N ASN A 217 7.95 12.19 3.80
CA ASN A 217 7.59 11.50 5.06
C ASN A 217 6.14 10.96 5.07
N GLN A 218 5.66 10.51 3.91
CA GLN A 218 4.32 9.92 3.74
C GLN A 218 4.33 8.42 4.01
N TYR A 219 3.15 7.81 4.11
CA TYR A 219 3.05 6.35 4.18
C TYR A 219 3.29 5.70 2.83
N ALA A 220 3.92 4.53 2.84
CA ALA A 220 4.18 3.73 1.64
C ALA A 220 2.88 3.38 0.90
N SER A 221 2.84 3.69 -0.39
CA SER A 221 1.75 3.36 -1.30
C SER A 221 1.59 1.85 -1.44
N PHE A 222 0.35 1.41 -1.66
CA PHE A 222 0.09 0.01 -1.98
C PHE A 222 0.60 -0.33 -3.37
N ASP A 223 1.10 -1.56 -3.50
CA ASP A 223 1.32 -2.14 -4.81
C ASP A 223 -0.05 -2.41 -5.47
N PRO A 224 -0.38 -1.74 -6.60
CA PRO A 224 -1.68 -1.87 -7.24
C PRO A 224 -1.91 -3.25 -7.86
N LEU A 225 -0.85 -4.03 -8.13
CA LEU A 225 -0.92 -5.30 -8.85
C LEU A 225 -0.37 -6.49 -8.05
N ALA A 226 -0.02 -6.32 -6.78
CA ALA A 226 0.44 -7.42 -5.90
C ALA A 226 -0.54 -8.61 -5.82
N GLY A 227 -1.85 -8.37 -5.99
CA GLY A 227 -2.88 -9.42 -6.01
C GLY A 227 -3.04 -10.12 -7.36
N VAL A 228 -2.35 -9.68 -8.42
CA VAL A 228 -2.48 -10.27 -9.75
C VAL A 228 -1.61 -11.51 -9.86
N THR A 229 -2.24 -12.66 -10.02
CA THR A 229 -1.56 -13.92 -10.29
C THR A 229 -1.38 -14.12 -11.80
N PRO A 230 -0.15 -14.37 -12.29
CA PRO A 230 0.08 -14.76 -13.67
C PRO A 230 -0.76 -15.98 -14.07
N PRO A 231 -1.19 -16.08 -15.35
CA PRO A 231 -1.97 -17.21 -15.81
C PRO A 231 -1.14 -18.50 -15.77
N PRO A 232 -1.76 -19.67 -15.56
CA PRO A 232 -1.11 -20.95 -15.80
C PRO A 232 -0.58 -21.00 -17.23
N TYR A 233 0.64 -21.49 -17.41
CA TYR A 233 1.25 -21.62 -18.74
C TYR A 233 1.39 -23.08 -19.16
N GLY A 234 1.25 -23.32 -20.46
CA GLY A 234 1.28 -24.64 -21.07
C GLY A 234 2.65 -24.99 -21.68
N LEU A 235 2.62 -25.90 -22.66
CA LEU A 235 3.81 -26.24 -23.44
C LEU A 235 4.31 -25.01 -24.23
N CYS A 236 5.63 -24.91 -24.37
CA CYS A 236 6.28 -23.84 -25.11
C CYS A 236 5.96 -23.95 -26.61
N THR A 237 5.38 -22.89 -27.17
CA THR A 237 5.15 -22.73 -28.60
C THR A 237 6.46 -22.32 -29.28
N THR A 238 6.71 -22.86 -30.46
CA THR A 238 7.86 -22.48 -31.27
C THR A 238 7.64 -21.12 -31.91
N MET A 239 8.65 -20.24 -31.80
CA MET A 239 8.63 -18.96 -32.50
C MET A 239 9.04 -19.17 -33.97
N PRO A 240 8.28 -18.69 -34.96
CA PRO A 240 8.65 -18.74 -36.37
C PRO A 240 10.03 -18.10 -36.62
N ASN A 241 10.74 -18.59 -37.63
CA ASN A 241 11.99 -17.97 -38.07
C ASN A 241 11.69 -16.84 -39.07
N GLY A 242 12.35 -15.69 -38.94
CA GLY A 242 12.18 -14.57 -39.87
C GLY A 242 12.57 -13.23 -39.27
N LYS A 243 12.60 -12.19 -40.11
CA LYS A 243 12.78 -10.79 -39.68
C LYS A 243 11.47 -10.05 -39.42
N THR A 244 10.36 -10.60 -39.89
CA THR A 244 8.99 -10.11 -39.63
C THR A 244 8.18 -11.29 -39.15
N ILE A 245 7.71 -11.23 -37.91
CA ILE A 245 7.07 -12.36 -37.22
C ILE A 245 5.74 -11.88 -36.66
N THR A 246 4.67 -12.60 -36.98
CA THR A 246 3.38 -12.44 -36.31
C THR A 246 3.16 -13.62 -35.36
N LEU A 247 2.87 -13.32 -34.09
CA LEU A 247 2.61 -14.32 -33.06
C LEU A 247 1.15 -14.28 -32.63
N SER A 248 0.66 -15.45 -32.24
CA SER A 248 -0.65 -15.61 -31.60
C SER A 248 -0.46 -15.79 -30.10
N PRO A 249 -1.49 -15.50 -29.28
CA PRO A 249 -1.43 -15.69 -27.82
C PRO A 249 -0.96 -17.11 -27.45
N GLY A 250 -0.08 -17.21 -26.46
CA GLY A 250 0.50 -18.49 -26.07
C GLY A 250 1.70 -18.37 -25.15
N THR A 251 2.27 -19.52 -24.78
CA THR A 251 3.50 -19.61 -23.99
C THR A 251 4.71 -19.73 -24.92
N TYR A 252 5.75 -18.93 -24.70
CA TYR A 252 6.99 -18.96 -25.48
C TYR A 252 8.19 -19.03 -24.56
N CYS A 253 9.19 -19.84 -24.92
CA CYS A 253 10.31 -20.15 -24.03
C CYS A 253 11.66 -20.03 -24.72
N ASP A 254 12.70 -19.73 -23.93
CA ASP A 254 14.13 -19.95 -24.22
C ASP A 254 14.60 -19.42 -25.59
N LYS A 255 14.15 -18.23 -25.99
CA LYS A 255 14.50 -17.64 -27.29
C LYS A 255 14.62 -16.12 -27.21
N THR A 256 15.56 -15.56 -27.96
CA THR A 256 15.60 -14.11 -28.21
C THR A 256 14.69 -13.76 -29.37
N TRP A 257 13.82 -12.78 -29.16
CA TRP A 257 12.94 -12.25 -30.20
C TRP A 257 13.59 -11.01 -30.83
N SER A 258 13.80 -11.05 -32.14
CA SER A 258 14.43 -9.99 -32.93
C SER A 258 13.67 -9.71 -34.23
N GLY A 259 13.82 -8.52 -34.80
CA GLY A 259 13.15 -8.07 -36.00
C GLY A 259 11.87 -7.29 -35.72
N LYS A 260 10.92 -7.36 -36.64
CA LYS A 260 9.59 -6.75 -36.53
C LYS A 260 8.60 -7.79 -36.01
N ILE A 261 8.16 -7.63 -34.78
CA ILE A 261 7.30 -8.56 -34.07
C ILE A 261 5.91 -7.94 -33.94
N THR A 262 4.91 -8.65 -34.45
CA THR A 262 3.50 -8.29 -34.33
C THR A 262 2.79 -9.33 -33.47
N LEU A 263 2.12 -8.90 -32.42
CA LEU A 263 1.34 -9.73 -31.51
C LEU A 263 -0.14 -9.55 -31.84
N ASN A 264 -0.82 -10.64 -32.17
CA ASN A 264 -2.28 -10.65 -32.22
C ASN A 264 -2.85 -10.40 -30.81
N PRO A 265 -4.07 -9.83 -30.67
CA PRO A 265 -4.66 -9.57 -29.36
C PRO A 265 -4.74 -10.83 -28.47
N GLY A 266 -4.39 -10.68 -27.20
CA GLY A 266 -4.47 -11.74 -26.18
C GLY A 266 -3.25 -11.82 -25.25
N ILE A 267 -3.13 -12.96 -24.57
CA ILE A 267 -2.18 -13.16 -23.47
C ILE A 267 -0.92 -13.90 -23.97
N TYR A 268 0.25 -13.36 -23.65
CA TYR A 268 1.55 -13.94 -23.97
C TYR A 268 2.29 -14.24 -22.69
N VAL A 269 2.70 -15.50 -22.48
CA VAL A 269 3.52 -15.90 -21.32
C VAL A 269 4.91 -16.25 -21.80
N LEU A 270 5.90 -15.47 -21.37
CA LEU A 270 7.27 -15.57 -21.81
C LEU A 270 8.13 -16.13 -20.68
N ARG A 271 8.92 -17.18 -20.96
CA ARG A 271 9.78 -17.86 -19.98
C ARG A 271 11.22 -17.91 -20.51
N ASN A 272 12.16 -17.26 -19.82
CA ASN A 272 13.55 -17.07 -20.29
C ASN A 272 13.64 -16.53 -21.73
N VAL A 273 12.72 -15.65 -22.12
CA VAL A 273 12.70 -15.00 -23.44
C VAL A 273 13.24 -13.59 -23.32
N VAL A 274 14.14 -13.22 -24.22
CA VAL A 274 14.64 -11.84 -24.33
C VAL A 274 13.98 -11.19 -25.54
N ILE A 275 13.11 -10.21 -25.31
CA ILE A 275 12.57 -9.38 -26.38
C ILE A 275 13.55 -8.26 -26.65
N LYS A 276 14.22 -8.32 -27.80
CA LYS A 276 15.20 -7.33 -28.25
C LYS A 276 15.10 -7.20 -29.78
N PRO A 277 14.17 -6.38 -30.30
CA PRO A 277 13.95 -6.23 -31.74
C PRO A 277 15.23 -6.00 -32.54
N GLY A 278 16.10 -5.06 -32.14
CA GLY A 278 17.37 -4.76 -32.80
C GLY A 278 17.22 -4.15 -34.20
N GLY A 279 18.21 -3.37 -34.65
CA GLY A 279 18.37 -2.99 -36.07
C GLY A 279 17.15 -2.32 -36.72
N ASN A 280 16.51 -1.36 -36.04
CA ASN A 280 15.24 -0.73 -36.45
C ASN A 280 14.03 -1.69 -36.46
N GLY A 281 14.08 -2.70 -35.59
CA GLY A 281 12.98 -3.62 -35.32
C GLY A 281 11.82 -2.92 -34.60
N SER A 282 10.71 -3.64 -34.48
CA SER A 282 9.50 -3.13 -33.84
C SER A 282 8.81 -4.19 -33.01
N LEU A 283 8.10 -3.76 -31.97
CA LEU A 283 7.19 -4.59 -31.19
C LEU A 283 5.80 -3.96 -31.19
N THR A 284 4.85 -4.59 -31.87
CA THR A 284 3.50 -4.07 -32.04
C THR A 284 2.47 -5.07 -31.54
N GLY A 285 1.49 -4.63 -30.76
CA GLY A 285 0.46 -5.49 -30.21
C GLY A 285 -0.65 -4.67 -29.56
N ARG A 286 -1.88 -4.79 -30.08
CA ARG A 286 -3.04 -4.09 -29.52
C ARG A 286 -3.93 -5.08 -28.80
N GLY A 287 -4.38 -4.72 -27.61
CA GLY A 287 -5.18 -5.64 -26.79
C GLY A 287 -4.35 -6.83 -26.32
N VAL A 288 -3.13 -6.59 -25.84
CA VAL A 288 -2.22 -7.64 -25.39
C VAL A 288 -1.86 -7.50 -23.91
N THR A 289 -1.57 -8.62 -23.27
CA THR A 289 -0.91 -8.64 -21.95
C THR A 289 0.29 -9.58 -22.05
N ILE A 290 1.49 -9.06 -21.79
CA ILE A 290 2.75 -9.77 -21.89
C ILE A 290 3.27 -10.07 -20.49
N PHE A 291 3.29 -11.34 -20.11
CA PHE A 291 3.87 -11.83 -18.86
C PHE A 291 5.33 -12.19 -19.06
N LEU A 292 6.24 -11.47 -18.39
CA LEU A 292 7.67 -11.77 -18.34
C LEU A 292 7.97 -12.64 -17.12
N MET A 293 7.98 -13.95 -17.31
CA MET A 293 8.25 -14.95 -16.27
C MET A 293 9.73 -15.36 -16.28
N GLU A 294 10.20 -15.87 -15.14
CA GLU A 294 11.57 -16.40 -14.98
C GLU A 294 12.64 -15.38 -15.39
N GLY A 295 13.62 -15.73 -16.21
CA GLY A 295 14.63 -14.80 -16.72
C GLY A 295 14.21 -13.98 -17.93
N SER A 296 12.92 -13.82 -18.21
CA SER A 296 12.46 -13.06 -19.38
C SER A 296 12.73 -11.58 -19.24
N GLN A 297 13.11 -10.93 -20.34
CA GLN A 297 13.50 -9.52 -20.34
C GLN A 297 12.95 -8.79 -21.55
N LEU A 298 12.61 -7.52 -21.38
CA LEU A 298 12.22 -6.62 -22.47
C LEU A 298 13.25 -5.49 -22.59
N ILE A 299 13.85 -5.37 -23.76
CA ILE A 299 14.84 -4.34 -24.09
C ILE A 299 14.44 -3.70 -25.41
N ILE A 300 13.87 -2.49 -25.32
CA ILE A 300 13.61 -1.62 -26.47
C ILE A 300 14.61 -0.48 -26.47
N ASN A 301 15.38 -0.33 -27.55
CA ASN A 301 16.38 0.73 -27.74
C ASN A 301 15.82 1.91 -28.55
N ALA A 302 16.47 3.07 -28.47
CA ALA A 302 15.99 4.33 -29.05
C ALA A 302 15.68 4.31 -30.57
N ASN A 303 16.29 3.42 -31.35
CA ASN A 303 16.05 3.29 -32.79
C ASN A 303 14.96 2.27 -33.14
N GLU A 304 14.31 1.68 -32.14
CA GLU A 304 13.24 0.69 -32.28
C GLU A 304 11.89 1.35 -31.98
N THR A 305 10.81 0.81 -32.57
CA THR A 305 9.46 1.33 -32.37
C THR A 305 8.62 0.34 -31.57
N VAL A 306 7.92 0.84 -30.55
CA VAL A 306 6.97 0.04 -29.76
C VAL A 306 5.56 0.64 -29.87
N ASP A 307 4.57 -0.16 -30.27
CA ASP A 307 3.14 0.20 -30.25
C ASP A 307 2.38 -0.89 -29.50
N LEU A 308 2.16 -0.66 -28.20
CA LEU A 308 1.53 -1.62 -27.31
C LEU A 308 0.34 -1.00 -26.58
N SER A 309 -0.79 -1.71 -26.58
CA SER A 309 -1.96 -1.37 -25.77
C SER A 309 -2.51 -2.57 -25.03
N PRO A 310 -3.01 -2.38 -23.79
CA PRO A 310 -3.49 -3.47 -22.96
C PRO A 310 -4.80 -4.02 -23.52
N MET A 311 -5.15 -5.23 -23.08
CA MET A 311 -6.53 -5.73 -23.17
C MET A 311 -7.48 -4.77 -22.42
N THR A 312 -8.70 -4.57 -22.91
CA THR A 312 -9.72 -3.73 -22.25
C THR A 312 -10.73 -4.53 -21.43
N SER A 313 -10.70 -5.87 -21.51
CA SER A 313 -11.58 -6.78 -20.80
C SER A 313 -10.83 -8.04 -20.33
N GLY A 314 -11.47 -8.81 -19.45
CA GLY A 314 -10.89 -10.01 -18.85
C GLY A 314 -10.06 -9.73 -17.59
N PRO A 315 -9.52 -10.78 -16.95
CA PRO A 315 -8.88 -10.68 -15.64
C PRO A 315 -7.62 -9.80 -15.64
N TYR A 316 -6.99 -9.57 -16.80
CA TYR A 316 -5.76 -8.78 -16.93
C TYR A 316 -5.97 -7.45 -17.70
N ALA A 317 -7.23 -7.02 -17.86
CA ALA A 317 -7.55 -5.76 -18.51
C ALA A 317 -6.74 -4.59 -17.93
N GLY A 318 -6.21 -3.73 -18.77
CA GLY A 318 -5.36 -2.60 -18.38
C GLY A 318 -3.89 -2.93 -18.14
N ILE A 319 -3.49 -4.20 -18.14
CA ILE A 319 -2.08 -4.59 -18.00
C ILE A 319 -1.48 -4.91 -19.36
N THR A 320 -0.42 -4.19 -19.74
CA THR A 320 0.29 -4.40 -21.00
C THR A 320 1.50 -5.28 -20.79
N ILE A 321 2.31 -4.98 -19.76
CA ILE A 321 3.49 -5.76 -19.40
C ILE A 321 3.43 -6.06 -17.89
N PHE A 322 3.56 -7.34 -17.55
CA PHE A 322 3.64 -7.84 -16.20
C PHE A 322 4.88 -8.70 -16.05
N GLN A 323 5.88 -8.20 -15.34
CA GLN A 323 7.05 -8.98 -14.95
C GLN A 323 6.78 -9.61 -13.59
N ALA A 324 6.92 -10.93 -13.52
CA ALA A 324 6.57 -11.70 -12.33
C ALA A 324 7.54 -11.42 -11.18
N HIS A 325 7.03 -11.55 -9.95
CA HIS A 325 7.91 -11.55 -8.78
C HIS A 325 9.00 -12.62 -8.89
N GLY A 326 10.20 -12.29 -8.40
CA GLY A 326 11.43 -13.07 -8.55
C GLY A 326 12.19 -12.81 -9.84
N ASN A 327 11.60 -12.17 -10.86
CA ASN A 327 12.32 -11.75 -12.05
C ASN A 327 12.97 -10.38 -11.84
N THR A 328 14.29 -10.36 -11.68
CA THR A 328 15.10 -9.15 -11.44
C THR A 328 15.72 -8.57 -12.72
N GLN A 329 15.38 -9.09 -13.90
CA GLN A 329 15.91 -8.58 -15.17
C GLN A 329 15.42 -7.17 -15.44
N ALA A 330 16.33 -6.25 -15.78
CA ALA A 330 15.98 -4.86 -16.04
C ALA A 330 15.02 -4.74 -17.23
N LEU A 331 13.96 -3.94 -17.07
CA LEU A 331 12.98 -3.66 -18.09
C LEU A 331 13.31 -2.31 -18.72
N THR A 332 13.71 -2.31 -19.99
CA THR A 332 14.08 -1.09 -20.71
C THR A 332 13.10 -0.80 -21.84
N LEU A 333 12.50 0.38 -21.78
CA LEU A 333 11.57 0.92 -22.77
C LEU A 333 12.06 2.28 -23.24
N ASN A 334 12.97 2.28 -24.21
CA ASN A 334 13.41 3.49 -24.87
C ASN A 334 12.69 3.62 -26.22
N GLY A 335 11.55 4.31 -26.22
CA GLY A 335 10.74 4.45 -27.41
C GLY A 335 11.38 5.43 -28.40
N GLY A 336 11.69 4.99 -29.62
CA GLY A 336 11.98 5.91 -30.71
C GLY A 336 10.77 6.79 -31.07
N SER A 337 10.97 7.74 -31.99
CA SER A 337 9.88 8.55 -32.58
C SER A 337 8.73 7.65 -33.08
N GLY A 338 7.48 8.03 -32.78
CA GLY A 338 6.28 7.26 -33.10
C GLY A 338 5.97 6.07 -32.19
N SER A 339 6.74 5.83 -31.12
CA SER A 339 6.39 4.77 -30.15
C SER A 339 5.23 5.19 -29.25
N VAL A 340 4.29 4.28 -29.01
CA VAL A 340 3.12 4.48 -28.14
C VAL A 340 2.96 3.28 -27.23
N VAL A 341 2.97 3.50 -25.92
CA VAL A 341 2.65 2.46 -24.93
C VAL A 341 1.62 3.00 -23.97
N SER A 342 0.58 2.20 -23.72
CA SER A 342 -0.42 2.45 -22.68
C SER A 342 -0.57 1.23 -21.79
N GLY A 343 -1.36 1.36 -20.73
CA GLY A 343 -1.58 0.33 -19.71
C GLY A 343 -0.60 0.40 -18.53
N PHE A 344 -0.73 -0.59 -17.65
CA PHE A 344 0.25 -0.88 -16.62
C PHE A 344 1.47 -1.58 -17.22
N ILE A 345 2.63 -1.08 -16.82
CA ILE A 345 3.92 -1.72 -16.97
C ILE A 345 4.41 -1.98 -15.55
N TYR A 346 4.51 -3.26 -15.20
CA TYR A 346 4.74 -3.72 -13.84
C TYR A 346 5.99 -4.58 -13.78
N ALA A 347 6.97 -4.17 -12.97
CA ALA A 347 8.23 -4.86 -12.74
C ALA A 347 8.69 -4.70 -11.28
N PRO A 348 8.02 -5.36 -10.32
CA PRO A 348 8.10 -5.02 -8.90
C PRO A 348 9.46 -5.31 -8.26
N ASP A 349 10.23 -6.23 -8.86
CA ASP A 349 11.52 -6.69 -8.34
C ASP A 349 12.69 -6.29 -9.27
N ALA A 350 12.45 -5.42 -10.27
CA ALA A 350 13.47 -5.00 -11.22
C ALA A 350 13.47 -3.50 -11.47
N THR A 351 14.64 -2.99 -11.87
CA THR A 351 14.78 -1.62 -12.35
C THR A 351 14.07 -1.46 -13.70
N MET A 352 13.21 -0.45 -13.77
CA MET A 352 12.55 -0.02 -14.98
C MET A 352 13.21 1.25 -15.52
N THR A 353 13.64 1.23 -16.77
CA THR A 353 14.09 2.42 -17.48
C THR A 353 13.08 2.77 -18.55
N TYR A 354 12.48 3.95 -18.44
CA TYR A 354 11.55 4.48 -19.43
C TYR A 354 12.14 5.75 -20.04
N THR A 355 12.42 5.71 -21.35
CA THR A 355 12.79 6.92 -22.10
C THR A 355 11.61 7.34 -22.95
N GLY A 356 10.99 8.46 -22.58
CA GLY A 356 9.90 9.04 -23.35
C GLY A 356 10.38 9.62 -24.68
N ASN A 357 9.46 9.78 -25.64
CA ASN A 357 9.74 10.33 -26.96
C ASN A 357 9.11 11.72 -27.16
N SER A 358 9.57 12.40 -28.21
CA SER A 358 9.10 13.72 -28.62
C SER A 358 7.64 13.77 -29.11
N ASP A 359 7.02 12.61 -29.40
CA ASP A 359 5.73 12.51 -30.09
C ASP A 359 4.55 12.13 -29.16
N MET A 360 4.80 11.96 -27.85
CA MET A 360 3.74 11.77 -26.87
C MET A 360 2.91 13.06 -26.78
N SER A 361 1.75 13.01 -27.44
CA SER A 361 0.93 14.17 -27.79
C SER A 361 0.52 15.02 -26.60
N ALA A 362 0.05 16.24 -26.88
CA ALA A 362 -0.51 17.19 -25.92
C ALA A 362 -1.67 16.63 -25.04
N GLN A 363 -2.20 15.43 -25.36
CA GLN A 363 -3.23 14.75 -24.57
C GLN A 363 -2.68 13.69 -23.56
N GLY A 364 -1.40 13.31 -23.63
CA GLY A 364 -0.78 12.32 -22.76
C GLY A 364 -1.22 10.86 -22.99
N SER A 365 -0.33 9.90 -22.76
CA SER A 365 -0.65 8.47 -22.82
C SER A 365 -1.24 7.96 -21.50
N CYS A 366 -2.04 6.90 -21.57
CA CYS A 366 -2.51 6.19 -20.39
C CYS A 366 -1.49 5.19 -19.89
N LEU A 367 -0.44 5.69 -19.25
CA LEU A 367 0.66 4.87 -18.79
C LEU A 367 0.68 4.83 -17.26
N ARG A 368 0.87 3.64 -16.69
CA ARG A 368 1.14 3.42 -15.26
C ARG A 368 2.42 2.62 -15.13
N LEU A 369 3.45 3.23 -14.54
CA LEU A 369 4.74 2.60 -14.33
C LEU A 369 4.87 2.17 -12.88
N VAL A 370 5.11 0.89 -12.66
CA VAL A 370 5.38 0.32 -11.35
C VAL A 370 6.66 -0.51 -11.45
N GLY A 371 7.70 -0.10 -10.75
CA GLY A 371 8.99 -0.78 -10.75
C GLY A 371 9.53 -0.96 -9.34
N ASN A 372 10.55 -1.81 -9.16
CA ASN A 372 11.36 -1.76 -7.93
C ASN A 372 11.97 -0.35 -7.81
N THR A 373 12.67 0.07 -8.86
CA THR A 373 13.06 1.46 -9.12
C THR A 373 12.61 1.89 -10.51
N VAL A 374 12.36 3.18 -10.73
CA VAL A 374 11.93 3.74 -12.01
C VAL A 374 12.86 4.88 -12.42
N GLN A 375 13.62 4.68 -13.49
CA GLN A 375 14.43 5.71 -14.11
C GLN A 375 13.69 6.26 -15.33
N MET A 376 13.41 7.56 -15.32
CA MET A 376 12.79 8.23 -16.45
C MET A 376 13.76 9.19 -17.11
N THR A 377 13.90 9.02 -18.41
CA THR A 377 14.62 9.94 -19.29
C THR A 377 13.75 10.31 -20.49
N GLY A 378 14.18 11.23 -21.34
CA GLY A 378 13.39 11.72 -22.46
C GLY A 378 12.11 12.49 -22.07
N ASN A 379 11.48 13.13 -23.06
CA ASN A 379 10.24 13.88 -22.84
C ASN A 379 9.07 12.92 -22.73
N SER A 380 8.19 13.11 -21.73
CA SER A 380 7.08 12.21 -21.45
C SER A 380 5.83 13.00 -21.08
N ALA A 381 4.67 12.60 -21.60
CA ALA A 381 3.37 13.14 -21.18
C ALA A 381 2.41 12.01 -20.82
N VAL A 382 1.89 12.01 -19.60
CA VAL A 382 0.94 11.01 -19.06
C VAL A 382 -0.30 11.71 -18.53
N LYS A 383 -1.49 11.16 -18.83
CA LYS A 383 -2.77 11.68 -18.30
C LYS A 383 -3.28 10.86 -17.12
N ALA A 384 -3.98 11.54 -16.21
CA ALA A 384 -4.56 10.94 -15.00
C ALA A 384 -5.80 10.07 -15.32
N ASP A 385 -6.79 10.60 -16.04
CA ASP A 385 -7.98 9.78 -16.37
C ASP A 385 -7.70 8.78 -17.49
N CYS A 386 -7.76 7.51 -17.11
CA CYS A 386 -7.43 6.34 -17.93
C CYS A 386 -8.37 5.15 -17.65
N THR A 387 -9.57 5.43 -17.13
CA THR A 387 -10.45 4.40 -16.59
C THR A 387 -10.81 3.34 -17.63
N ALA A 388 -11.07 3.76 -18.87
CA ALA A 388 -11.42 2.87 -19.98
C ALA A 388 -10.22 2.02 -20.45
N GLU A 389 -9.03 2.63 -20.51
CA GLU A 389 -7.80 1.99 -20.98
C GLU A 389 -7.19 1.05 -19.93
N LEU A 390 -7.43 1.29 -18.64
CA LEU A 390 -6.89 0.51 -17.52
C LEU A 390 -7.84 -0.56 -16.99
N GLY A 391 -9.00 -0.76 -17.62
CA GLY A 391 -9.96 -1.79 -17.19
C GLY A 391 -10.40 -1.63 -15.72
N ASN A 392 -10.65 -0.37 -15.31
CA ASN A 392 -10.97 0.03 -13.93
C ASN A 392 -9.87 -0.23 -12.89
N ARG A 393 -8.64 -0.54 -13.31
CA ARG A 393 -7.50 -0.61 -12.40
C ARG A 393 -7.02 0.78 -12.06
N GLU A 394 -6.73 0.97 -10.78
CA GLU A 394 -6.31 2.24 -10.24
C GLU A 394 -5.00 2.06 -9.47
N MET A 395 -4.19 3.11 -9.46
CA MET A 395 -2.95 3.19 -8.72
C MET A 395 -2.99 4.49 -7.93
N TYR A 396 -2.65 4.43 -6.65
CA TYR A 396 -2.81 5.53 -5.72
C TYR A 396 -1.56 5.74 -4.88
N ALA A 397 -1.37 6.97 -4.40
CA ALA A 397 -0.30 7.35 -3.50
C ALA A 397 -0.73 8.47 -2.55
N GLY A 398 -0.01 8.59 -1.43
CA GLY A 398 -0.33 9.55 -0.37
C GLY A 398 -1.46 9.03 0.52
N ARG A 399 -1.29 7.84 1.08
CA ARG A 399 -2.29 7.20 1.96
C ARG A 399 -2.63 8.11 3.13
N MET A 400 -3.90 8.11 3.50
CA MET A 400 -4.40 8.78 4.70
C MET A 400 -4.96 7.75 5.66
N ILE A 401 -4.66 7.94 6.95
CA ILE A 401 -5.08 7.04 8.02
C ILE A 401 -5.85 7.88 9.02
N THR A 402 -7.11 7.52 9.26
CA THR A 402 -8.01 8.28 10.14
C THR A 402 -8.69 7.35 11.11
N LEU A 403 -8.76 7.74 12.38
CA LEU A 403 -9.64 7.09 13.35
C LEU A 403 -11.10 7.35 12.94
N VAL A 404 -11.88 6.28 12.86
CA VAL A 404 -13.33 6.32 12.63
C VAL A 404 -13.98 5.82 13.91
N LYS A 405 -14.74 6.70 14.56
CA LYS A 405 -15.46 6.38 15.80
C LYS A 405 -16.90 6.01 15.52
#